data_AF-A0A4V2V8K9-F1
#
_entry.id   AF-A0A4V2V8K9-F1
#
_cell.length_a   1.000
_cell.length_b   1.000
_cell.length_c   1.000
_cell.angle_alpha   90.00
_cell.angle_beta   90.00
_cell.angle_gamma   90.00
#
_symmetry.space_group_name_H-M   'P 1'
#
loop_
_entity.id
_entity.type
_entity.pdbx_description
1 polymer ?
#
loop_
_entity_poly.entity_id
_entity_poly.type
_entity_poly.pdbx_seq_one_letter_code
_entity_poly.pdbx_strand_id
1 'polypeptide(L)'
;MADGLVEPALKKRRVDDGDYEIRNWFSKTTLTAIRQNILSRASPSFPDEWQNLTAISKKVGLRFVDIIALIMDGHIHNIGCTSEDEGLTGLRLDCAEIENFLEASKAAYIGRVEICKRLFLSAEAFAFLIGTEALPAEQRQIRPGRVPVWTMREADLDAFDARYVTYARLTQETGIGARGIGRRMRENGVSPAFPVESVTQFIVERRHLVGWNWRDV
;
A
#
# COMPACT_ATOMS: atom_id res chain seq x y z
N MET A 1 -5.13 12.33 44.65
CA MET A 1 -6.29 12.63 43.80
C MET A 1 -6.42 11.47 42.84
N ALA A 2 -7.44 10.64 43.05
CA ALA A 2 -7.67 9.43 42.29
C ALA A 2 -8.08 9.82 40.87
N ASP A 3 -7.20 9.56 39.91
CA ASP A 3 -7.52 9.66 38.50
C ASP A 3 -8.67 8.69 38.26
N GLY A 4 -9.84 9.23 37.90
CA GLY A 4 -11.06 8.46 37.74
C GLY A 4 -10.83 7.38 36.69
N LEU A 5 -10.60 6.16 37.17
CA LEU A 5 -10.75 4.94 36.39
C LEU A 5 -12.13 5.03 35.75
N VAL A 6 -12.17 5.14 34.43
CA VAL A 6 -13.35 4.70 33.70
C VAL A 6 -13.37 3.20 33.93
N GLU A 7 -14.16 2.76 34.91
CA GLU A 7 -14.51 1.36 35.08
C GLU A 7 -14.86 0.80 33.70
N PRO A 8 -14.37 -0.39 33.32
CA PRO A 8 -14.92 -1.07 32.18
C PRO A 8 -16.39 -1.35 32.54
N ALA A 9 -17.29 -0.54 32.02
CA ALA A 9 -18.72 -0.78 32.05
C ALA A 9 -18.99 -1.99 31.15
N LEU A 10 -18.61 -3.17 31.65
CA LEU A 10 -18.96 -4.48 31.15
C LEU A 10 -20.46 -4.64 31.29
N LYS A 11 -21.23 -4.08 30.37
CA LYS A 11 -22.55 -4.65 30.08
C LYS A 11 -22.31 -5.98 29.39
N LYS A 12 -22.35 -7.05 30.18
CA LYS A 12 -22.65 -8.40 29.70
C LYS A 12 -23.92 -8.32 28.86
N ARG A 13 -23.77 -8.25 27.53
CA ARG A 13 -24.83 -8.68 26.63
C ARG A 13 -24.53 -10.14 26.36
N ARG A 14 -25.26 -11.04 27.03
CA ARG A 14 -25.24 -12.48 26.71
C ARG A 14 -25.67 -12.63 25.26
N VAL A 15 -24.73 -12.90 24.37
CA VAL A 15 -24.97 -13.53 23.07
C VAL A 15 -23.78 -14.48 22.87
N ASP A 16 -24.11 -15.75 22.60
CA ASP A 16 -23.18 -16.82 22.23
C ASP A 16 -22.32 -16.43 21.02
N ASP A 17 -21.16 -17.08 20.92
CA ASP A 17 -20.13 -16.96 19.88
C ASP A 17 -19.26 -15.69 19.85
N GLY A 18 -18.11 -15.79 20.51
CA GLY A 18 -16.94 -16.23 19.75
C GLY A 18 -15.97 -15.20 19.17
N ASP A 19 -16.24 -13.89 19.19
CA ASP A 19 -15.24 -12.89 18.76
C ASP A 19 -15.27 -11.63 19.63
N TYR A 20 -14.25 -11.49 20.50
CA TYR A 20 -13.98 -10.23 21.20
C TYR A 20 -13.09 -9.35 20.32
N GLU A 21 -13.67 -8.43 19.56
CA GLU A 21 -12.88 -7.29 19.08
C GLU A 21 -12.50 -6.42 20.29
N ILE A 22 -11.25 -6.51 20.72
CA ILE A 22 -10.64 -5.53 21.62
C ILE A 22 -10.63 -4.20 20.86
N ARG A 23 -11.67 -3.38 21.05
CA ARG A 23 -11.55 -1.96 20.73
C ARG A 23 -10.42 -1.44 21.61
N ASN A 24 -9.38 -0.87 21.03
CA ASN A 24 -8.31 -0.23 21.79
C ASN A 24 -8.88 1.05 22.41
N TRP A 25 -9.39 0.95 23.64
CA TRP A 25 -9.77 2.12 24.43
C TRP A 25 -8.48 2.72 24.98
N PHE A 26 -8.02 3.80 24.36
CA PHE A 26 -6.88 4.56 24.88
C PHE A 26 -7.26 5.19 26.21
N SER A 27 -6.36 5.10 27.20
CA SER A 27 -6.56 5.80 28.48
C SER A 27 -6.61 7.32 28.25
N LYS A 28 -7.34 8.03 29.12
CA LYS A 28 -7.38 9.51 29.11
C LYS A 28 -5.97 10.12 29.17
N THR A 29 -5.07 9.48 29.92
CA THR A 29 -3.65 9.89 30.02
C THR A 29 -2.94 9.78 28.68
N THR A 30 -3.11 8.68 27.94
CA THR A 30 -2.51 8.51 26.61
C THR A 30 -3.05 9.51 25.60
N LEU A 31 -4.37 9.74 25.58
CA LEU A 31 -4.98 10.75 24.72
C LEU A 31 -4.47 12.17 25.04
N THR A 32 -4.28 12.47 26.33
CA THR A 32 -3.73 13.76 26.78
C THR A 32 -2.26 13.91 26.39
N ALA A 33 -1.46 12.84 26.48
CA ALA A 33 -0.08 12.83 26.05
C ALA A 33 0.07 13.03 24.54
N ILE A 34 -0.74 12.34 23.73
CA ILE A 34 -0.78 12.50 22.28
C ILE A 34 -1.14 13.96 21.92
N ARG A 35 -2.19 14.50 22.54
CA ARG A 35 -2.60 15.90 22.36
C ARG A 35 -1.44 16.85 22.69
N GLN A 36 -0.81 16.69 23.85
CA GLN A 36 0.25 17.59 24.28
C GLN A 36 1.47 17.51 23.36
N ASN A 37 1.81 16.31 22.88
CA ASN A 37 2.88 16.11 21.92
C ASN A 37 2.62 16.88 20.61
N ILE A 38 1.42 16.74 20.04
CA ILE A 38 1.05 17.46 18.80
C ILE A 38 1.06 18.97 19.02
N LEU A 39 0.45 19.45 20.12
CA LEU A 39 0.39 20.88 20.43
C LEU A 39 1.77 21.48 20.71
N SER A 40 2.71 20.72 21.28
CA SER A 40 4.08 21.19 21.52
C SER A 40 4.86 21.50 20.24
N ARG A 41 4.42 20.96 19.10
CA ARG A 41 5.01 21.19 17.77
C ARG A 41 4.24 22.23 16.95
N ALA A 42 3.07 22.66 17.42
CA ALA A 42 2.22 23.57 16.69
C ALA A 42 2.65 25.03 16.90
N SER A 43 2.72 25.79 15.81
CA SER A 43 2.98 27.23 15.85
C SER A 43 1.69 28.01 16.10
N PRO A 44 1.69 29.05 16.96
CA PRO A 44 0.56 29.96 17.09
C PRO A 44 0.45 30.94 15.90
N SER A 45 1.50 31.07 15.09
CA SER A 45 1.53 31.90 13.89
C SER A 45 1.72 31.02 12.67
N PHE A 46 0.76 31.06 11.76
CA PHE A 46 0.74 30.25 10.55
C PHE A 46 -0.02 30.98 9.42
N PRO A 47 0.20 30.60 8.16
CA PRO A 47 -0.52 31.17 7.02
C PRO A 47 -2.03 30.88 7.03
N ASP A 48 -2.82 31.84 6.52
CA ASP A 48 -4.29 31.76 6.51
C ASP A 48 -4.83 30.62 5.63
N GLU A 49 -4.05 30.16 4.65
CA GLU A 49 -4.41 29.05 3.77
C GLU A 49 -4.38 27.67 4.46
N TRP A 50 -3.83 27.56 5.66
CA TRP A 50 -3.80 26.30 6.41
C TRP A 50 -5.20 25.90 6.87
N GLN A 51 -5.52 24.62 6.68
CA GLN A 51 -6.87 24.12 6.84
C GLN A 51 -7.02 23.30 8.12
N ASN A 52 -8.25 23.28 8.66
CA ASN A 52 -8.55 22.41 9.79
C ASN A 52 -8.53 20.92 9.39
N LEU A 53 -8.40 20.06 10.39
CA LEU A 53 -8.30 18.60 10.22
C LEU A 53 -9.46 18.01 9.40
N THR A 54 -10.68 18.53 9.60
CA THR A 54 -11.89 18.07 8.89
C THR A 54 -11.83 18.39 7.40
N ALA A 55 -11.42 19.60 7.04
CA ALA A 55 -11.28 20.03 5.65
C ALA A 55 -10.20 19.22 4.93
N ILE A 56 -9.05 19.05 5.58
CA ILE A 56 -7.92 18.28 5.04
C ILE A 56 -8.29 16.82 4.82
N SER A 57 -8.89 16.17 5.82
CA SER A 57 -9.34 14.77 5.71
C SER A 57 -10.26 14.56 4.52
N LYS A 58 -11.22 15.47 4.29
CA LYS A 58 -12.11 15.41 3.12
C LYS A 58 -11.36 15.65 1.81
N LYS A 59 -10.42 16.58 1.78
CA LYS A 59 -9.68 16.96 0.57
C LYS A 59 -8.68 15.87 0.14
N VAL A 60 -7.84 15.40 1.06
CA VAL A 60 -6.78 14.42 0.78
C VAL A 60 -7.28 12.97 0.83
N GLY A 61 -8.44 12.74 1.45
CA GLY A 61 -8.99 11.40 1.60
C GLY A 61 -8.24 10.55 2.62
N LEU A 62 -7.82 11.12 3.75
CA LEU A 62 -7.26 10.35 4.86
C LEU A 62 -8.21 10.38 6.05
N ARG A 63 -8.20 9.33 6.89
CA ARG A 63 -8.92 9.37 8.16
C ARG A 63 -8.17 10.29 9.13
N PHE A 64 -8.86 10.84 10.12
CA PHE A 64 -8.22 11.67 11.15
C PHE A 64 -7.07 10.95 11.86
N VAL A 65 -7.23 9.66 12.12
CA VAL A 65 -6.20 8.85 12.77
C VAL A 65 -4.94 8.74 11.91
N ASP A 66 -5.09 8.67 10.59
CA ASP A 66 -3.97 8.54 9.66
C ASP A 66 -3.21 9.88 9.57
N ILE A 67 -3.92 11.02 9.56
CA ILE A 67 -3.29 12.35 9.60
C ILE A 67 -2.56 12.57 10.92
N ILE A 68 -3.16 12.18 12.05
CA ILE A 68 -2.52 12.25 13.36
C ILE A 68 -1.27 11.38 13.41
N ALA A 69 -1.31 10.16 12.84
CA ALA A 69 -0.14 9.31 12.74
C ALA A 69 0.98 9.98 11.92
N LEU A 70 0.66 10.57 10.76
CA LEU A 70 1.65 11.31 9.96
C LEU A 70 2.31 12.47 10.73
N ILE A 71 1.52 13.18 11.54
CA ILE A 71 2.05 14.22 12.43
C ILE A 71 2.98 13.58 13.46
N MET A 72 2.53 12.57 14.18
CA MET A 72 3.29 11.90 15.24
C MET A 72 4.61 11.29 14.74
N ASP A 73 4.59 10.69 13.55
CA ASP A 73 5.75 10.08 12.89
C ASP A 73 6.75 11.14 12.37
N GLY A 74 6.40 12.43 12.44
CA GLY A 74 7.28 13.52 12.03
C GLY A 74 7.27 13.78 10.52
N HIS A 75 6.30 13.27 9.79
CA HIS A 75 6.20 13.48 8.34
C HIS A 75 5.58 14.83 7.98
N ILE A 76 4.79 15.42 8.88
CA ILE A 76 4.16 16.73 8.71
C ILE A 76 4.82 17.72 9.67
N HIS A 77 5.34 18.82 9.14
CA HIS A 77 6.07 19.84 9.89
C HIS A 77 5.24 21.12 10.04
N ASN A 78 4.40 21.42 9.05
CA ASN A 78 3.62 22.64 8.99
C ASN A 78 2.33 22.48 9.80
N ILE A 79 2.47 22.62 11.12
CA ILE A 79 1.40 22.45 12.11
C ILE A 79 1.16 23.77 12.83
N GLY A 80 -0.07 24.27 12.76
CA GLY A 80 -0.54 25.49 13.42
C GLY A 80 -1.60 25.18 14.45
N CYS A 81 -1.78 26.06 15.43
CA CYS A 81 -2.87 25.95 16.41
C CYS A 81 -3.45 27.33 16.73
N THR A 82 -4.77 27.46 16.63
CA THR A 82 -5.50 28.64 17.16
C THR A 82 -5.64 28.52 18.68
N SER A 83 -5.58 29.64 19.39
CA SER A 83 -5.80 29.69 20.84
C SER A 83 -7.28 29.68 21.23
N GLU A 84 -8.18 29.93 20.28
CA GLU A 84 -9.63 30.04 20.52
C GLU A 84 -10.32 28.69 20.63
N ASP A 85 -9.75 27.65 20.01
CA ASP A 85 -10.35 26.33 19.90
C ASP A 85 -9.73 25.35 20.90
N GLU A 86 -10.54 24.64 21.68
CA GLU A 86 -10.05 23.59 22.58
C GLU A 86 -9.78 22.26 21.85
N GLY A 87 -8.61 21.66 22.10
CA GLY A 87 -8.32 20.30 21.65
C GLY A 87 -7.61 20.26 20.30
N LEU A 88 -7.96 19.27 19.46
CA LEU A 88 -7.39 19.10 18.12
C LEU A 88 -8.18 19.86 17.04
N THR A 89 -9.32 20.46 17.39
CA THR A 89 -10.15 21.27 16.48
C THR A 89 -9.45 22.58 16.07
N GLY A 90 -8.60 23.12 16.95
CA GLY A 90 -7.77 24.29 16.68
C GLY A 90 -6.58 24.04 15.77
N LEU A 91 -6.29 22.78 15.43
CA LEU A 91 -5.17 22.47 14.54
C LEU A 91 -5.43 22.97 13.13
N ARG A 92 -4.39 23.54 12.53
CA ARG A 92 -4.33 23.98 11.14
C ARG A 92 -3.12 23.31 10.51
N LEU A 93 -3.28 22.68 9.36
CA LEU A 93 -2.18 22.01 8.68
C LEU A 93 -2.05 22.51 7.25
N ASP A 94 -0.84 22.44 6.72
CA ASP A 94 -0.59 22.68 5.30
C ASP A 94 -1.08 21.48 4.48
N CYS A 95 -2.13 21.72 3.69
CA CYS A 95 -2.66 20.68 2.81
C CYS A 95 -1.66 20.28 1.71
N ALA A 96 -0.84 21.21 1.23
CA ALA A 96 0.11 20.95 0.15
C ALA A 96 1.24 20.04 0.65
N GLU A 97 1.72 20.23 1.87
CA GLU A 97 2.71 19.33 2.49
C GLU A 97 2.20 17.88 2.55
N ILE A 98 0.95 17.68 2.98
CA ILE A 98 0.32 16.35 3.05
C ILE A 98 0.16 15.77 1.65
N GLU A 99 -0.31 16.55 0.68
CA GLU A 99 -0.46 16.11 -0.71
C GLU A 99 0.90 15.70 -1.31
N ASN A 100 1.94 16.49 -1.11
CA ASN A 100 3.30 16.20 -1.56
C ASN A 100 3.86 14.93 -0.92
N PHE A 101 3.65 14.72 0.38
CA PHE A 101 4.05 13.48 1.06
C PHE A 101 3.33 12.25 0.48
N LEU A 102 2.02 12.39 0.21
CA LEU A 102 1.23 11.34 -0.43
C LEU A 102 1.67 11.07 -1.87
N GLU A 103 2.12 12.08 -2.61
CA GLU A 103 2.65 11.91 -3.96
C GLU A 103 4.03 11.25 -3.96
N ALA A 104 4.92 11.67 -3.06
CA ALA A 104 6.23 11.05 -2.88
C ALA A 104 6.10 9.56 -2.50
N SER A 105 5.14 9.22 -1.64
CA SER A 105 4.87 7.82 -1.27
C SER A 105 4.19 7.02 -2.39
N LYS A 106 3.36 7.65 -3.24
CA LYS A 106 2.82 7.00 -4.45
C LYS A 106 3.91 6.65 -5.46
N ALA A 107 4.98 7.45 -5.56
CA ALA A 107 6.08 7.14 -6.48
C ALA A 107 6.72 5.78 -6.22
N ALA A 108 6.59 5.24 -5.00
CA ALA A 108 7.09 3.92 -4.67
C ALA A 108 6.14 2.77 -5.05
N TYR A 109 4.87 3.04 -5.35
CA TYR A 109 3.83 2.02 -5.52
C TYR A 109 3.12 2.13 -6.87
N ILE A 110 3.06 1.00 -7.57
CA ILE A 110 2.39 0.87 -8.86
C ILE A 110 1.11 0.06 -8.72
N GLY A 111 0.08 0.42 -9.48
CA GLY A 111 -1.21 -0.26 -9.45
C GLY A 111 -1.27 -1.47 -10.40
N ARG A 112 -2.24 -2.37 -10.14
CA ARG A 112 -2.50 -3.58 -10.94
C ARG A 112 -2.35 -3.43 -12.46
N VAL A 113 -2.92 -2.39 -13.05
CA VAL A 113 -2.90 -2.18 -14.50
C VAL A 113 -1.46 -2.04 -15.01
N GLU A 114 -0.64 -1.26 -14.31
CA GLU A 114 0.76 -1.06 -14.67
C GLU A 114 1.59 -2.32 -14.38
N ILE A 115 1.32 -3.01 -13.27
CA ILE A 115 1.96 -4.30 -12.95
C ILE A 115 1.73 -5.31 -14.08
N CYS A 116 0.46 -5.55 -14.45
CA CYS A 116 0.09 -6.47 -15.52
C CYS A 116 0.73 -6.08 -16.85
N LYS A 117 0.75 -4.78 -17.17
CA LYS A 117 1.36 -4.28 -18.41
C LYS A 117 2.87 -4.50 -18.44
N ARG A 118 3.60 -4.18 -17.37
CA ARG A 118 5.05 -4.28 -17.31
C ARG A 118 5.56 -5.71 -17.27
N LEU A 119 4.89 -6.58 -16.50
CA LEU A 119 5.22 -8.01 -16.40
C LEU A 119 4.58 -8.86 -17.51
N PHE A 120 3.78 -8.24 -18.40
CA PHE A 120 2.99 -8.94 -19.42
C PHE A 120 2.09 -10.03 -18.85
N LEU A 121 1.48 -9.81 -17.68
CA LEU A 121 0.61 -10.79 -17.02
C LEU A 121 -0.84 -10.66 -17.50
N SER A 122 -1.51 -11.80 -17.70
CA SER A 122 -2.97 -11.85 -17.82
C SER A 122 -3.65 -11.52 -16.47
N ALA A 123 -4.95 -11.25 -16.50
CA ALA A 123 -5.72 -10.99 -15.28
C ALA A 123 -5.77 -12.23 -14.38
N GLU A 124 -5.87 -13.41 -14.99
CA GLU A 124 -5.91 -14.72 -14.36
C GLU A 124 -4.55 -15.05 -13.73
N ALA A 125 -3.45 -14.85 -14.47
CA ALA A 125 -2.10 -15.04 -13.95
C ALA A 125 -1.82 -14.14 -12.74
N PHE A 126 -2.20 -12.85 -12.85
CA PHE A 126 -2.07 -11.92 -11.73
C PHE A 126 -2.85 -12.37 -10.50
N ALA A 127 -4.11 -12.78 -10.68
CA ALA A 127 -4.94 -13.27 -9.57
C ALA A 127 -4.35 -14.54 -8.92
N PHE A 128 -3.86 -15.47 -9.73
CA PHE A 128 -3.21 -16.70 -9.23
C PHE A 128 -1.94 -16.39 -8.44
N LEU A 129 -1.05 -15.54 -8.97
CA LEU A 129 0.22 -15.22 -8.33
C LEU A 129 0.04 -14.50 -7.00
N ILE A 130 -0.99 -13.66 -6.88
CA ILE A 130 -1.36 -13.05 -5.60
C ILE A 130 -1.95 -14.09 -4.65
N GLY A 131 -2.88 -14.93 -5.13
CA GLY A 131 -3.52 -15.96 -4.30
C GLY A 131 -2.56 -17.03 -3.77
N THR A 132 -1.39 -17.16 -4.39
CA THR A 132 -0.30 -18.06 -3.99
C THR A 132 0.88 -17.35 -3.33
N GLU A 133 0.76 -16.05 -3.05
CA GLU A 133 1.81 -15.19 -2.47
C GLU A 133 3.13 -15.15 -3.28
N ALA A 134 3.09 -15.57 -4.54
CA ALA A 134 4.25 -15.54 -5.43
C ALA A 134 4.54 -14.13 -5.96
N LEU A 135 3.53 -13.27 -6.03
CA LEU A 135 3.66 -11.86 -6.37
C LEU A 135 3.33 -11.00 -5.14
N PRO A 136 4.29 -10.22 -4.59
CA PRO A 136 4.14 -9.45 -3.37
C PRO A 136 3.33 -8.15 -3.59
N ALA A 137 2.09 -8.29 -4.06
CA ALA A 137 1.14 -7.19 -4.16
C ALA A 137 0.24 -7.14 -2.92
N GLU A 138 -0.15 -5.93 -2.51
CA GLU A 138 -1.03 -5.68 -1.38
C GLU A 138 -2.25 -4.83 -1.79
N GLN A 139 -3.40 -5.03 -1.13
CA GLN A 139 -4.57 -4.18 -1.34
C GLN A 139 -4.39 -2.88 -0.56
N ARG A 140 -4.43 -1.75 -1.28
CA ARG A 140 -4.38 -0.42 -0.68
C ARG A 140 -5.60 0.39 -1.06
N GLN A 141 -6.22 1.00 -0.06
CA GLN A 141 -7.27 1.98 -0.27
C GLN A 141 -6.63 3.34 -0.51
N ILE A 142 -6.46 3.71 -1.78
CA ILE A 142 -5.82 4.98 -2.17
C ILE A 142 -6.73 6.19 -1.83
N ARG A 143 -8.05 6.00 -1.84
CA ARG A 143 -9.02 7.05 -1.48
C ARG A 143 -10.19 6.47 -0.67
N PRO A 144 -10.74 7.19 0.32
CA PRO A 144 -11.88 6.74 1.10
C PRO A 144 -13.10 6.59 0.20
N GLY A 145 -13.91 5.57 0.48
CA GLY A 145 -15.12 5.27 -0.30
C GLY A 145 -14.86 4.66 -1.67
N ARG A 146 -13.59 4.44 -2.06
CA ARG A 146 -13.24 3.64 -3.24
C ARG A 146 -12.87 2.21 -2.85
N VAL A 147 -13.14 1.29 -3.77
CA VAL A 147 -12.72 -0.11 -3.68
C VAL A 147 -11.20 -0.16 -3.56
N PRO A 148 -10.64 -0.95 -2.62
CA PRO A 148 -9.20 -1.17 -2.54
C PRO A 148 -8.64 -1.65 -3.88
N VAL A 149 -7.45 -1.17 -4.22
CA VAL A 149 -6.75 -1.59 -5.45
C VAL A 149 -5.49 -2.34 -5.07
N TRP A 150 -5.16 -3.36 -5.86
CA TRP A 150 -3.87 -4.04 -5.71
C TRP A 150 -2.75 -3.13 -6.17
N THR A 151 -1.75 -3.00 -5.32
CA THR A 151 -0.53 -2.22 -5.55
C THR A 151 0.69 -3.02 -5.15
N MET A 152 1.84 -2.71 -5.74
CA MET A 152 3.13 -3.34 -5.43
C MET A 152 4.22 -2.26 -5.42
N ARG A 153 5.29 -2.46 -4.65
CA ARG A 153 6.42 -1.54 -4.70
C ARG A 153 7.20 -1.71 -6.01
N GLU A 154 7.78 -0.63 -6.51
CA GLU A 154 8.61 -0.68 -7.72
C GLU A 154 9.77 -1.68 -7.58
N ALA A 155 10.46 -1.68 -6.43
CA ALA A 155 11.56 -2.62 -6.17
C ALA A 155 11.11 -4.09 -6.19
N ASP A 156 9.89 -4.39 -5.73
CA ASP A 156 9.35 -5.74 -5.74
C ASP A 156 8.94 -6.18 -7.16
N LEU A 157 8.43 -5.25 -7.98
CA LEU A 157 8.22 -5.47 -9.42
C LEU A 157 9.53 -5.85 -10.10
N ASP A 158 10.57 -5.06 -9.88
CA ASP A 158 11.88 -5.24 -10.52
C ASP A 158 12.51 -6.57 -10.09
N ALA A 159 12.40 -6.92 -8.80
CA ALA A 159 12.86 -8.21 -8.29
C ALA A 159 12.10 -9.38 -8.93
N PHE A 160 10.78 -9.23 -9.13
CA PHE A 160 9.98 -10.25 -9.81
C PHE A 160 10.34 -10.38 -11.30
N ASP A 161 10.47 -9.27 -12.04
CA ASP A 161 10.87 -9.28 -13.46
C ASP A 161 12.30 -9.83 -13.64
N ALA A 162 13.20 -9.55 -12.71
CA ALA A 162 14.54 -10.11 -12.73
C ALA A 162 14.55 -11.64 -12.53
N ARG A 163 13.58 -12.19 -11.80
CA ARG A 163 13.49 -13.62 -11.49
C ARG A 163 12.67 -14.39 -12.52
N TYR A 164 11.55 -13.84 -12.96
CA TYR A 164 10.56 -14.53 -13.78
C TYR A 164 10.31 -13.77 -15.09
N VAL A 165 9.98 -14.50 -16.14
CA VAL A 165 9.63 -13.91 -17.43
C VAL A 165 8.51 -14.70 -18.11
N THR A 166 7.59 -13.98 -18.75
CA THR A 166 6.51 -14.60 -19.53
C THR A 166 6.98 -14.88 -20.97
N TYR A 167 6.34 -15.83 -21.67
CA TYR A 167 6.62 -16.02 -23.10
C TYR A 167 6.31 -14.79 -23.95
N ALA A 168 5.33 -13.98 -23.57
CA ALA A 168 5.01 -12.72 -24.25
C ALA A 168 6.18 -11.73 -24.14
N ARG A 169 6.74 -11.59 -22.94
CA ARG A 169 7.92 -10.76 -22.70
C ARG A 169 9.15 -11.29 -23.43
N LEU A 170 9.40 -12.60 -23.41
CA LEU A 170 10.48 -13.21 -24.19
C LEU A 170 10.32 -12.99 -25.70
N THR A 171 9.09 -13.01 -26.22
CA THR A 171 8.82 -12.71 -27.63
C THR A 171 9.23 -11.27 -27.95
N GLN A 172 8.91 -10.32 -27.07
CA GLN A 172 9.32 -8.93 -27.21
C GLN A 172 10.84 -8.74 -27.12
N GLU A 173 11.51 -9.41 -26.17
CA GLU A 173 12.94 -9.28 -25.92
C GLU A 173 13.80 -9.93 -27.03
N THR A 174 13.33 -11.03 -27.62
CA THR A 174 14.13 -11.87 -28.55
C THR A 174 13.69 -11.78 -30.01
N GLY A 175 12.46 -11.31 -30.27
CA GLY A 175 11.83 -11.36 -31.59
C GLY A 175 11.35 -12.75 -32.02
N ILE A 176 11.57 -13.79 -31.22
CA ILE A 176 11.12 -15.16 -31.53
C ILE A 176 9.66 -15.31 -31.11
N GLY A 177 8.81 -15.77 -32.02
CA GLY A 177 7.40 -16.03 -31.70
C GLY A 177 7.22 -17.08 -30.60
N ALA A 178 6.10 -16.99 -29.86
CA ALA A 178 5.80 -17.85 -28.71
C ALA A 178 5.91 -19.37 -28.99
N ARG A 179 5.59 -19.83 -30.20
CA ARG A 179 5.78 -21.24 -30.61
C ARG A 179 7.25 -21.65 -30.64
N GLY A 180 8.12 -20.77 -31.12
CA GLY A 180 9.57 -21.00 -31.16
C GLY A 180 10.17 -21.03 -29.76
N ILE A 181 9.76 -20.10 -28.89
CA ILE A 181 10.13 -20.10 -27.47
C ILE A 181 9.68 -21.40 -26.82
N GLY A 182 8.40 -21.79 -26.96
CA GLY A 182 7.87 -23.02 -26.36
C GLY A 182 8.53 -24.30 -26.89
N ARG A 183 8.97 -24.32 -28.16
CA ARG A 183 9.78 -25.42 -28.69
C ARG A 183 11.14 -25.50 -28.00
N ARG A 184 11.87 -24.39 -27.92
CA ARG A 184 13.19 -24.33 -27.27
C ARG A 184 13.11 -24.70 -25.79
N MET A 185 12.10 -24.23 -25.06
CA MET A 185 11.90 -24.60 -23.65
C MET A 185 11.75 -26.11 -23.47
N ARG A 186 10.96 -26.77 -24.33
CA ARG A 186 10.81 -28.23 -24.30
C ARG A 186 12.09 -28.98 -24.68
N GLU A 187 12.78 -28.53 -25.73
CA GLU A 187 14.05 -29.15 -26.18
C GLU A 187 15.16 -29.04 -25.12
N ASN A 188 15.13 -27.98 -24.30
CA ASN A 188 16.08 -27.75 -23.20
C ASN A 188 15.56 -28.22 -21.83
N GLY A 189 14.40 -28.89 -21.77
CA GLY A 189 13.83 -29.40 -20.51
C GLY A 189 13.47 -28.33 -19.48
N VAL A 190 13.21 -27.08 -19.91
CA VAL A 190 12.83 -25.98 -19.02
C VAL A 190 11.33 -26.07 -18.72
N SER A 191 11.01 -26.34 -17.46
CA SER A 191 9.64 -26.36 -16.96
C SER A 191 9.11 -24.95 -16.64
N PRO A 192 7.80 -24.72 -16.77
CA PRO A 192 7.15 -23.52 -16.24
C PRO A 192 7.40 -23.38 -14.73
N ALA A 193 7.57 -22.14 -14.27
CA ALA A 193 7.73 -21.81 -12.85
C ALA A 193 6.41 -21.98 -12.06
N PHE A 194 5.27 -21.92 -12.75
CA PHE A 194 3.94 -22.02 -12.17
C PHE A 194 3.05 -22.93 -13.04
N PRO A 195 2.00 -23.57 -12.46
CA PRO A 195 1.09 -24.46 -13.19
C PRO A 195 0.33 -23.72 -14.30
N VAL A 196 0.55 -24.12 -15.56
CA VAL A 196 0.02 -23.42 -16.74
C VAL A 196 -1.50 -23.52 -16.81
N GLU A 197 -2.06 -24.62 -16.32
CA GLU A 197 -3.50 -24.86 -16.21
C GLU A 197 -4.21 -23.88 -15.26
N SER A 198 -3.51 -23.37 -14.24
CA SER A 198 -4.07 -22.40 -13.29
C SER A 198 -3.78 -20.95 -13.68
N VAL A 199 -2.57 -20.71 -14.19
CA VAL A 199 -2.09 -19.37 -14.56
C VAL A 199 -2.57 -18.95 -15.96
N THR A 200 -2.96 -19.93 -16.79
CA THR A 200 -3.32 -19.80 -18.21
C THR A 200 -2.25 -19.11 -19.07
N GLN A 201 -1.02 -19.04 -18.55
CA GLN A 201 0.12 -18.38 -19.16
C GLN A 201 1.42 -19.09 -18.81
N PHE A 202 2.35 -19.14 -19.75
CA PHE A 202 3.70 -19.65 -19.52
C PHE A 202 4.59 -18.58 -18.89
N ILE A 203 5.03 -18.87 -17.67
CA ILE A 203 5.99 -18.08 -16.90
C ILE A 203 7.16 -19.01 -16.55
N VAL A 204 8.39 -18.56 -16.76
CA VAL A 204 9.61 -19.34 -16.50
C VAL A 204 10.59 -18.52 -15.65
N GLU A 205 11.47 -19.20 -14.91
CA GLU A 205 12.55 -18.50 -14.20
C GLU A 205 13.68 -18.13 -15.18
N ARG A 206 14.12 -16.87 -15.15
CA ARG A 206 15.19 -16.36 -16.02
C ARG A 206 16.51 -17.11 -15.83
N ARG A 207 16.78 -17.67 -14.65
CA ARG A 207 17.99 -18.47 -14.38
C ARG A 207 18.14 -19.68 -15.31
N HIS A 208 17.04 -20.23 -15.82
CA HIS A 208 17.08 -21.36 -16.76
C HIS A 208 17.41 -20.94 -18.20
N LEU A 209 17.46 -19.63 -18.47
CA LEU A 209 17.68 -19.04 -19.78
C LEU A 209 19.12 -18.51 -19.95
N VAL A 210 19.93 -18.60 -18.90
CA VAL A 210 21.33 -18.18 -18.94
C VAL A 210 22.09 -19.02 -19.96
N GLY A 211 22.84 -18.35 -20.86
CA GLY A 211 23.62 -19.01 -21.91
C GLY A 211 22.84 -19.36 -23.18
N TRP A 212 21.56 -19.00 -23.27
CA TRP A 212 20.78 -19.23 -24.49
C TRP A 212 21.20 -18.28 -25.61
N ASN A 213 21.58 -18.83 -26.77
CA ASN A 213 21.76 -18.04 -27.97
C ASN A 213 20.42 -17.83 -28.69
N TRP A 214 19.83 -16.66 -28.49
CA TRP A 214 18.56 -16.30 -29.10
C TRP A 214 18.68 -15.96 -30.60
N ARG A 215 19.90 -15.84 -31.15
CA ARG A 215 20.13 -15.39 -32.54
C ARG A 215 20.22 -16.49 -33.59
N ASP A 216 20.25 -17.76 -33.20
CA ASP A 216 20.36 -18.90 -34.13
C ASP A 216 19.00 -19.33 -34.72
N VAL A 217 18.18 -18.39 -35.23
CA VAL A 217 16.90 -18.68 -35.91
C VAL A 217 16.89 -18.11 -37.32
#